data_AF-A0A7W1IRB2-F1
#
_entry.id   AF-A0A7W1IRB2-F1
#
_cell.length_a   1.000
_cell.length_b   1.000
_cell.length_c   1.000
_cell.angle_alpha   90.00
_cell.angle_beta   90.00
_cell.angle_gamma   90.00
#
_symmetry.space_group_name_H-M   'P 1'
#
loop_
_entity.id
_entity.type
_entity.pdbx_description
1 polymer ?
#
loop_
_entity_poly.entity_id
_entity_poly.type
_entity_poly.pdbx_seq_one_letter_code
_entity_poly.pdbx_strand_id
1 'polypeptide(L)'
;MSDHGHAAANADSAPVTGHVDPMSHVPPPSPWPFLVGLTLIIIPFATLALLGNLRFSGADVLGLFSFDWSWTPSTGAGRFMLIVGGLLFLFTLMGWANQIIREKPISHDLLGMQRDLKFFTACFLAGEFAVFGAIFAYFYHRQIWDGEHFGPPHGMHFGGPTAAYATFLLIFSSVTCELAHRMVEHHKLGWARFLLVTTILLGVIFLGFQGYEYGELIARGFHTGHLSQGGPAAFVSIFYASTGFHGLHVAIGLVMLFMVLLRLELGHFKGQRHFSMVAASWYWHFVDIVWVLLFITVYVVG
;
A
#
# COMPACT_ATOMS: atom_id res chain seq x y z
N MET A 1 79.42 -33.75 -16.69
CA MET A 1 78.53 -32.86 -17.46
C MET A 1 77.10 -33.22 -17.08
N SER A 2 76.56 -32.54 -16.08
CA SER A 2 75.13 -32.59 -15.74
C SER A 2 74.85 -31.30 -14.98
N ASP A 3 74.27 -30.38 -15.74
CA ASP A 3 74.06 -28.97 -15.46
C ASP A 3 72.75 -28.76 -14.68
N HIS A 4 72.68 -27.61 -14.04
CA HIS A 4 71.56 -27.10 -13.24
C HIS A 4 70.28 -26.94 -14.08
N GLY A 5 69.12 -27.26 -13.49
CA GLY A 5 67.80 -27.02 -14.07
C GLY A 5 66.86 -26.39 -13.03
N HIS A 6 66.69 -25.08 -13.15
CA HIS A 6 65.92 -24.20 -12.29
C HIS A 6 64.42 -24.55 -12.21
N ALA A 7 63.88 -24.30 -11.01
CA ALA A 7 62.46 -24.07 -10.78
C ALA A 7 61.95 -22.90 -11.64
N ALA A 8 60.85 -23.12 -12.36
CA ALA A 8 60.01 -22.06 -12.88
C ALA A 8 58.55 -22.42 -12.57
N ALA A 9 57.96 -21.61 -11.70
CA ALA A 9 56.57 -21.64 -11.32
C ALA A 9 55.69 -21.33 -12.53
N ASN A 10 54.85 -22.28 -12.94
CA ASN A 10 53.64 -21.94 -13.68
C ASN A 10 52.57 -21.61 -12.66
N ALA A 11 52.29 -20.31 -12.55
CA ALA A 11 51.11 -19.77 -11.90
C ALA A 11 49.88 -20.20 -12.71
N ASP A 12 49.36 -21.38 -12.43
CA ASP A 12 47.96 -21.68 -12.73
C ASP A 12 47.13 -20.82 -11.78
N SER A 13 46.69 -19.69 -12.31
CA SER A 13 45.62 -18.88 -11.76
C SER A 13 44.39 -19.77 -11.62
N ALA A 14 44.19 -20.30 -10.40
CA ALA A 14 42.93 -20.87 -10.00
C ALA A 14 41.82 -19.87 -10.40
N PRO A 15 40.74 -20.32 -11.06
CA PRO A 15 39.61 -19.44 -11.27
C PRO A 15 39.21 -18.95 -9.88
N VAL A 16 39.18 -17.62 -9.70
CA VAL A 16 38.60 -17.01 -8.51
C VAL A 16 37.17 -17.54 -8.46
N THR A 17 36.96 -18.61 -7.70
CA THR A 17 35.64 -19.07 -7.32
C THR A 17 35.11 -17.91 -6.51
N GLY A 18 34.31 -17.06 -7.15
CA GLY A 18 33.74 -15.88 -6.54
C GLY A 18 33.23 -16.31 -5.17
N HIS A 19 33.81 -15.74 -4.13
CA HIS A 19 33.34 -15.98 -2.77
C HIS A 19 31.97 -15.31 -2.75
N VAL A 20 30.94 -16.04 -3.16
CA VAL A 20 29.56 -15.58 -3.10
C VAL A 20 29.31 -15.46 -1.60
N ASP A 21 29.24 -14.23 -1.12
CA ASP A 21 28.95 -13.97 0.29
C ASP A 21 27.66 -14.72 0.63
N PRO A 22 27.72 -15.72 1.54
CA PRO A 22 26.56 -16.54 1.87
C PRO A 22 25.38 -15.73 2.43
N MET A 23 25.63 -14.47 2.82
CA MET A 23 24.63 -13.56 3.39
C MET A 23 23.97 -12.63 2.37
N SER A 24 24.46 -12.55 1.11
CA SER A 24 23.94 -11.58 0.14
C SER A 24 23.14 -12.25 -0.97
N HIS A 25 21.84 -11.93 -1.07
CA HIS A 25 21.05 -12.23 -2.26
C HIS A 25 21.33 -11.13 -3.29
N VAL A 26 22.03 -11.47 -4.38
CA VAL A 26 22.24 -10.55 -5.51
C VAL A 26 21.15 -10.85 -6.54
N PRO A 27 20.12 -9.99 -6.67
CA PRO A 27 19.06 -10.20 -7.65
C PRO A 27 19.60 -10.02 -9.08
N PRO A 28 19.02 -10.71 -10.07
CA PRO A 28 19.34 -10.46 -11.47
C PRO A 28 18.92 -9.03 -11.86
N PRO A 29 19.56 -8.43 -12.88
CA PRO A 29 19.17 -7.11 -13.38
C PRO A 29 17.69 -7.11 -13.75
N SER A 30 16.94 -6.11 -13.27
CA SER A 30 15.51 -5.99 -13.49
C SER A 30 15.16 -4.59 -14.01
N PRO A 31 14.40 -4.47 -15.12
CA PRO A 31 13.97 -3.17 -15.64
C PRO A 31 12.79 -2.59 -14.84
N TRP A 32 12.11 -3.39 -14.01
CA TRP A 32 10.87 -2.97 -13.37
C TRP A 32 10.99 -1.76 -12.44
N PRO A 33 12.03 -1.63 -11.57
CA PRO A 33 12.16 -0.45 -10.72
C PRO A 33 12.21 0.85 -11.52
N PHE A 34 12.90 0.85 -12.66
CA PHE A 34 12.97 1.99 -13.57
C PHE A 34 11.61 2.28 -14.23
N LEU A 35 10.91 1.25 -14.71
CA LEU A 35 9.59 1.40 -15.34
C LEU A 35 8.51 1.87 -14.35
N VAL A 36 8.54 1.37 -13.12
CA VAL A 36 7.65 1.83 -12.03
C VAL A 36 7.93 3.30 -11.74
N GLY A 37 9.20 3.70 -11.62
CA GLY A 37 9.56 5.10 -11.42
C GLY A 37 9.08 6.01 -12.57
N LEU A 38 9.29 5.59 -13.82
CA LEU A 38 8.88 6.36 -15.00
C LEU A 38 7.35 6.53 -15.10
N THR A 39 6.60 5.46 -14.84
CA THR A 39 5.13 5.49 -14.92
C THR A 39 4.50 6.22 -13.75
N LEU A 40 5.10 6.17 -12.56
CA LEU A 40 4.64 6.90 -11.38
C LEU A 40 4.68 8.42 -11.61
N ILE A 41 5.64 8.94 -12.38
CA ILE A 41 5.73 10.37 -12.71
C ILE A 41 4.48 10.87 -13.43
N ILE A 42 3.81 10.03 -14.23
CA ILE A 42 2.64 10.45 -15.03
C ILE A 42 1.47 10.91 -14.13
N ILE A 43 1.31 10.30 -12.96
CA ILE A 43 0.16 10.53 -12.06
C ILE A 43 0.16 11.95 -11.46
N PRO A 44 1.27 12.47 -10.88
CA PRO A 44 1.36 13.87 -10.45
C PRO A 44 1.09 14.88 -11.58
N PHE A 45 1.66 14.67 -12.77
CA PHE A 45 1.43 15.57 -13.92
C PHE A 45 -0.04 15.54 -14.39
N ALA A 46 -0.66 14.36 -14.39
CA ALA A 46 -2.09 14.22 -14.68
C ALA A 46 -2.97 14.96 -13.66
N THR A 47 -2.60 14.87 -12.38
CA THR A 47 -3.31 15.56 -11.29
C THR A 47 -3.19 17.08 -11.41
N LEU A 48 -1.98 17.59 -11.70
CA LEU A 48 -1.76 19.02 -11.95
C LEU A 48 -2.55 19.53 -13.16
N ALA A 49 -2.68 18.72 -14.22
CA ALA A 49 -3.48 19.05 -15.38
C ALA A 49 -5.00 19.11 -15.08
N LEU A 50 -5.48 18.20 -14.23
CA LEU A 50 -6.87 18.15 -13.76
C LEU A 50 -7.24 19.32 -12.85
N LEU A 51 -6.34 19.71 -11.96
CA LEU A 51 -6.54 20.83 -11.03
C LEU A 51 -6.32 22.20 -11.69
N GLY A 52 -5.91 22.21 -12.97
CA GLY A 52 -5.73 23.43 -13.76
C GLY A 52 -4.48 24.20 -13.44
N ASN A 53 -3.37 23.50 -13.17
CA ASN A 53 -2.02 24.07 -13.06
C ASN A 53 -1.15 23.76 -14.30
N LEU A 54 -1.56 22.82 -15.16
CA LEU A 54 -0.83 22.44 -16.37
C LEU A 54 -1.75 22.27 -17.58
N ARG A 55 -1.34 22.84 -18.71
CA ARG A 55 -2.00 22.67 -20.00
C ARG A 55 -1.04 22.06 -21.01
N PHE A 56 -1.51 21.06 -21.74
CA PHE A 56 -0.80 20.48 -22.87
C PHE A 56 -1.11 21.29 -24.13
N SER A 57 -0.06 21.92 -24.68
CA SER A 57 -0.16 22.88 -25.80
C SER A 57 0.03 22.21 -27.15
N GLY A 58 0.83 21.13 -27.20
CA GLY A 58 1.09 20.31 -28.38
C GLY A 58 2.07 19.17 -28.10
N ALA A 59 2.42 18.42 -29.13
CA ALA A 59 3.54 17.49 -29.11
C ALA A 59 4.51 17.91 -30.20
N ASP A 60 5.78 18.08 -29.84
CA ASP A 60 6.83 18.39 -30.82
C ASP A 60 7.12 17.17 -31.70
N VAL A 61 7.89 17.37 -32.78
CA VAL A 61 8.21 16.33 -33.79
C VAL A 61 8.87 15.07 -33.18
N LEU A 62 9.46 15.20 -31.98
CA LEU A 62 10.05 14.10 -31.21
C LEU A 62 9.05 13.37 -30.28
N GLY A 63 7.77 13.74 -30.31
CA GLY A 63 6.74 13.18 -29.42
C GLY A 63 6.85 13.65 -27.96
N LEU A 64 7.70 14.65 -27.67
CA LEU A 64 7.77 15.30 -26.37
C LEU A 64 6.61 16.29 -26.25
N PHE A 65 5.81 16.15 -25.20
CA PHE A 65 4.70 17.04 -24.91
C PHE A 65 5.21 18.41 -24.48
N SER A 66 4.76 19.48 -25.15
CA SER A 66 4.95 20.84 -24.67
C SER A 66 3.90 21.17 -23.62
N PHE A 67 4.37 21.66 -22.46
CA PHE A 67 3.53 22.03 -21.34
C PHE A 67 3.63 23.53 -21.08
N ASP A 68 2.48 24.16 -20.91
CA ASP A 68 2.37 25.55 -20.49
C ASP A 68 1.76 25.59 -19.10
N TRP A 69 2.31 26.45 -18.23
CA TRP A 69 1.67 26.77 -16.96
C TRP A 69 0.40 27.57 -17.25
N SER A 70 -0.74 27.04 -16.85
CA SER A 70 -2.04 27.67 -17.06
C SER A 70 -2.86 27.45 -15.80
N TRP A 71 -3.66 28.45 -15.43
CA TRP A 71 -4.66 28.38 -14.36
C TRP A 71 -6.01 27.81 -14.85
N THR A 72 -6.07 27.35 -16.11
CA THR A 72 -7.27 26.73 -16.70
C THR A 72 -7.11 25.20 -16.77
N PRO A 73 -8.07 24.43 -16.21
CA PRO A 73 -8.06 22.97 -16.26
C PRO A 73 -8.02 22.37 -17.66
N SER A 74 -7.07 21.47 -17.91
CA SER A 74 -7.06 20.63 -19.12
C SER A 74 -7.70 19.26 -18.82
N THR A 75 -8.99 19.29 -18.46
CA THR A 75 -9.70 18.12 -17.89
C THR A 75 -9.65 16.87 -18.76
N GLY A 76 -9.73 16.99 -20.09
CA GLY A 76 -9.65 15.86 -21.01
C GLY A 76 -8.27 15.17 -21.01
N ALA A 77 -7.20 15.95 -21.19
CA ALA A 77 -5.83 15.45 -21.18
C ALA A 77 -5.44 14.91 -19.80
N GLY A 78 -5.79 15.63 -18.73
CA GLY A 78 -5.57 15.19 -17.36
C GLY A 78 -6.27 13.87 -17.02
N ARG A 79 -7.54 13.68 -17.40
CA ARG A 79 -8.26 12.40 -17.21
C ARG A 79 -7.58 11.26 -17.97
N PHE A 80 -7.22 11.50 -19.24
CA PHE A 80 -6.56 10.49 -20.05
C PHE A 80 -5.21 10.06 -19.43
N MET A 81 -4.37 11.02 -19.06
CA MET A 81 -3.07 10.73 -18.44
C MET A 81 -3.22 10.05 -17.08
N LEU A 82 -4.25 10.39 -16.30
CA LEU A 82 -4.49 9.75 -15.01
C LEU A 82 -4.87 8.27 -15.18
N ILE A 83 -5.77 7.98 -16.12
CA ILE A 83 -6.20 6.60 -16.41
C ILE A 83 -5.04 5.81 -16.99
N VAL A 84 -4.39 6.31 -18.05
CA VAL A 84 -3.30 5.61 -18.72
C VAL A 84 -2.09 5.47 -17.80
N GLY A 85 -1.69 6.54 -17.12
CA GLY A 85 -0.60 6.52 -16.14
C GLY A 85 -0.87 5.57 -14.98
N GLY A 86 -2.09 5.59 -14.44
CA GLY A 86 -2.52 4.66 -13.38
C GLY A 86 -2.48 3.20 -13.83
N LEU A 87 -3.01 2.88 -15.02
CA LEU A 87 -2.98 1.51 -15.57
C LEU A 87 -1.55 1.04 -15.84
N LEU A 88 -0.69 1.90 -16.39
CA LEU A 88 0.72 1.59 -16.63
C LEU A 88 1.50 1.41 -15.33
N PHE A 89 1.25 2.25 -14.33
CA PHE A 89 1.85 2.11 -13.00
C PHE A 89 1.45 0.78 -12.36
N LEU A 90 0.15 0.44 -12.36
CA LEU A 90 -0.31 -0.85 -11.85
C LEU A 90 0.28 -2.02 -12.63
N PHE A 91 0.32 -1.94 -13.97
CA PHE A 91 0.91 -2.99 -14.79
C PHE A 91 2.39 -3.23 -14.47
N THR A 92 3.20 -2.16 -14.37
CA THR A 92 4.64 -2.28 -14.08
C THR A 92 4.88 -2.74 -12.64
N LEU A 93 4.08 -2.28 -11.67
CA LEU A 93 4.15 -2.71 -10.28
C LEU A 93 3.80 -4.21 -10.13
N MET A 94 2.72 -4.67 -10.80
CA MET A 94 2.34 -6.09 -10.81
C MET A 94 3.35 -6.95 -11.56
N GLY A 95 3.95 -6.43 -12.64
CA GLY A 95 5.05 -7.06 -13.36
C GLY A 95 6.27 -7.28 -12.45
N TRP A 96 6.63 -6.26 -11.67
CA TRP A 96 7.70 -6.36 -10.68
C TRP A 96 7.41 -7.41 -9.60
N ALA A 97 6.21 -7.34 -9.02
CA ALA A 97 5.77 -8.30 -7.99
C ALA A 97 5.78 -9.75 -8.51
N ASN A 98 5.32 -9.98 -9.75
CA ASN A 98 5.38 -11.30 -10.38
C ASN A 98 6.81 -11.79 -10.62
N GLN A 99 7.76 -10.91 -10.97
CA GLN A 99 9.18 -11.28 -11.03
C GLN A 99 9.69 -11.73 -9.66
N ILE A 100 9.42 -10.96 -8.60
CA ILE A 100 9.85 -11.27 -7.23
C ILE A 100 9.28 -12.62 -6.77
N ILE A 101 8.02 -12.93 -7.11
CA ILE A 101 7.40 -14.22 -6.75
C ILE A 101 8.08 -15.41 -7.47
N ARG A 102 8.52 -15.21 -8.72
CA ARG A 102 9.17 -16.25 -9.53
C ARG A 102 10.65 -16.40 -9.23
N GLU A 103 11.24 -15.39 -8.60
CA GLU A 103 12.64 -15.40 -8.22
C GLU A 103 12.91 -16.50 -7.20
N LYS A 104 13.76 -17.46 -7.57
CA LYS A 104 14.19 -18.49 -6.65
C LYS A 104 15.21 -17.85 -5.70
N PRO A 105 15.04 -17.98 -4.38
CA PRO A 105 16.06 -17.50 -3.45
C PRO A 105 17.37 -18.22 -3.76
N ILE A 106 18.40 -17.44 -4.07
CA ILE A 106 19.76 -17.93 -4.32
C ILE A 106 20.50 -18.09 -2.99
N SER A 107 20.03 -17.42 -1.92
CA SER A 107 20.63 -17.53 -0.59
C SER A 107 20.56 -18.95 -0.03
N HIS A 108 21.69 -19.43 0.50
CA HIS A 108 21.75 -20.69 1.23
C HIS A 108 21.06 -20.61 2.60
N ASP A 109 20.89 -19.40 3.15
CA ASP A 109 20.11 -19.13 4.37
C ASP A 109 18.72 -18.53 4.05
N LEU A 110 17.70 -19.40 4.04
CA LEU A 110 16.30 -19.00 3.87
C LEU A 110 15.72 -18.32 5.12
N LEU A 111 16.27 -18.59 6.31
CA LEU A 111 15.76 -18.05 7.57
C LEU A 111 16.25 -16.62 7.77
N GLY A 112 17.52 -16.34 7.49
CA GLY A 112 18.08 -14.99 7.47
C GLY A 112 17.32 -14.06 6.53
N MET A 113 17.11 -14.49 5.28
CA MET A 113 16.32 -13.72 4.30
C MET A 113 14.90 -13.42 4.80
N GLN A 114 14.21 -14.38 5.43
CA GLN A 114 12.88 -14.13 6.00
C GLN A 114 12.91 -13.16 7.17
N ARG A 115 13.94 -13.21 8.02
CA ARG A 115 14.10 -12.27 9.13
C ARG A 115 14.27 -10.84 8.61
N ASP A 116 15.10 -10.66 7.58
CA ASP A 116 15.37 -9.35 7.00
C ASP A 116 14.12 -8.79 6.32
N LEU A 117 13.38 -9.62 5.58
CA LEU A 117 12.10 -9.23 4.98
C LEU A 117 11.04 -8.84 6.03
N LYS A 118 10.98 -9.53 7.17
CA LYS A 118 10.12 -9.14 8.30
C LYS A 118 10.54 -7.81 8.89
N PHE A 119 11.84 -7.57 9.04
CA PHE A 119 12.38 -6.29 9.51
C PHE A 119 12.00 -5.14 8.57
N PHE A 120 12.20 -5.29 7.25
CA PHE A 120 11.79 -4.27 6.28
C PHE A 120 10.28 -4.03 6.27
N THR A 121 9.47 -5.08 6.44
CA THR A 121 8.01 -4.95 6.59
C THR A 121 7.66 -4.13 7.84
N ALA A 122 8.32 -4.39 8.97
CA ALA A 122 8.11 -3.61 10.19
C ALA A 122 8.50 -2.14 10.03
N CYS A 123 9.64 -1.85 9.38
CA CYS A 123 10.07 -0.49 9.07
C CYS A 123 9.08 0.23 8.15
N PHE A 124 8.55 -0.47 7.13
CA PHE A 124 7.51 0.06 6.25
C PHE A 124 6.25 0.43 7.03
N LEU A 125 5.74 -0.49 7.87
CA LEU A 125 4.57 -0.24 8.71
C LEU A 125 4.79 0.89 9.72
N ALA A 126 6.00 1.02 10.28
CA ALA A 126 6.35 2.14 11.15
C ALA A 126 6.31 3.48 10.40
N GLY A 127 6.74 3.50 9.13
CA GLY A 127 6.61 4.66 8.25
C GLY A 127 5.14 5.06 8.02
N GLU A 128 4.28 4.09 7.69
CA GLU A 128 2.85 4.34 7.52
C GLU A 128 2.19 4.81 8.83
N PHE A 129 2.57 4.22 9.97
CA PHE A 129 2.09 4.66 11.28
C PHE A 129 2.49 6.10 11.58
N ALA A 130 3.69 6.55 11.18
CA ALA A 130 4.11 7.94 11.34
C ALA A 130 3.28 8.91 10.48
N VAL A 131 2.87 8.51 9.27
CA VAL A 131 1.96 9.31 8.41
C VAL A 131 0.59 9.46 9.07
N PHE A 132 0.01 8.37 9.58
CA PHE A 132 -1.24 8.44 10.36
C PHE A 132 -1.04 9.27 11.65
N GLY A 133 0.11 9.13 12.31
CA GLY A 133 0.48 9.94 13.47
C GLY A 133 0.45 11.44 13.18
N ALA A 134 0.93 11.87 12.01
CA ALA A 134 0.84 13.27 11.59
C ALA A 134 -0.61 13.74 11.37
N ILE A 135 -1.46 12.88 10.78
CA ILE A 135 -2.89 13.14 10.60
C ILE A 135 -3.60 13.29 11.96
N PHE A 136 -3.36 12.38 12.89
CA PHE A 136 -3.90 12.45 14.25
C PHE A 136 -3.40 13.68 15.00
N ALA A 137 -2.10 13.98 14.90
CA ALA A 137 -1.51 15.16 15.52
C ALA A 137 -2.17 16.45 15.02
N TYR A 138 -2.45 16.55 13.72
CA TYR A 138 -3.20 17.68 13.16
C TYR A 138 -4.63 17.78 13.73
N PHE A 139 -5.34 16.66 13.81
CA PHE A 139 -6.69 16.62 14.38
C PHE A 139 -6.71 17.12 15.83
N TYR A 140 -5.88 16.55 16.70
CA TYR A 140 -5.81 16.95 18.11
C TYR A 140 -5.28 18.37 18.29
N HIS A 141 -4.37 18.83 17.43
CA HIS A 141 -3.95 20.23 17.42
C HIS A 141 -5.15 21.16 17.18
N ARG A 142 -5.93 20.92 16.14
CA ARG A 142 -7.13 21.74 15.86
C ARG A 142 -8.17 21.65 16.98
N GLN A 143 -8.37 20.46 17.56
CA GLN A 143 -9.27 20.28 18.71
C GLN A 143 -8.86 21.15 19.92
N ILE A 144 -7.56 21.22 20.23
CA ILE A 144 -7.05 21.95 21.39
C ILE A 144 -7.10 23.47 21.17
N TRP A 145 -6.74 23.93 19.97
CA TRP A 145 -6.56 25.36 19.70
C TRP A 145 -7.82 26.06 19.20
N ASP A 146 -8.66 25.39 18.41
CA ASP A 146 -9.90 25.96 17.90
C ASP A 146 -11.13 25.59 18.75
N GLY A 147 -11.02 24.56 19.60
CA GLY A 147 -12.07 24.16 20.54
C GLY A 147 -13.41 23.89 19.86
N GLU A 148 -14.48 24.51 20.37
CA GLU A 148 -15.84 24.36 19.86
C GLU A 148 -16.03 24.80 18.39
N HIS A 149 -15.09 25.56 17.83
CA HIS A 149 -15.15 25.96 16.43
C HIS A 149 -14.72 24.84 15.47
N PHE A 150 -14.01 23.81 15.96
CA PHE A 150 -13.56 22.66 15.17
C PHE A 150 -14.35 21.41 15.57
N GLY A 151 -15.34 21.07 14.75
CA GLY A 151 -16.19 19.90 14.96
C GLY A 151 -17.16 19.68 13.79
N PRO A 152 -18.03 18.67 13.88
CA PRO A 152 -19.06 18.40 12.90
C PRO A 152 -19.87 19.67 12.56
N PRO A 153 -20.10 19.96 11.27
CA PRO A 153 -21.14 20.88 10.85
C PRO A 153 -22.50 20.47 11.45
N HIS A 154 -23.37 21.44 11.76
CA HIS A 154 -24.70 21.15 12.28
C HIS A 154 -25.49 20.19 11.36
N GLY A 155 -26.03 19.12 11.94
CA GLY A 155 -26.79 18.08 11.22
C GLY A 155 -25.93 16.99 10.57
N MET A 156 -24.60 17.10 10.67
CA MET A 156 -23.70 16.03 10.26
C MET A 156 -23.61 15.01 11.39
N HIS A 157 -24.43 13.96 11.29
CA HIS A 157 -24.40 12.83 12.22
C HIS A 157 -23.55 11.71 11.62
N PHE A 158 -22.37 11.51 12.18
CA PHE A 158 -21.53 10.31 11.99
C PHE A 158 -21.56 9.50 13.26
N GLY A 159 -21.31 8.21 13.15
CA GLY A 159 -21.36 7.34 14.31
C GLY A 159 -22.80 6.96 14.64
N GLY A 160 -23.02 5.66 14.61
CA GLY A 160 -24.31 5.03 14.80
C GLY A 160 -24.14 3.51 14.70
N PRO A 161 -25.24 2.76 14.65
CA PRO A 161 -25.17 1.31 14.52
C PRO A 161 -24.33 0.87 13.32
N THR A 162 -24.41 1.57 12.19
CA THR A 162 -23.66 1.28 10.96
C THR A 162 -22.15 1.33 11.17
N ALA A 163 -21.63 2.40 11.77
CA ALA A 163 -20.21 2.54 12.06
C ALA A 163 -19.73 1.50 13.10
N ALA A 164 -20.57 1.20 14.10
CA ALA A 164 -20.27 0.14 15.07
C ALA A 164 -20.22 -1.26 14.42
N TYR A 165 -21.15 -1.56 13.50
CA TYR A 165 -21.12 -2.80 12.72
C TYR A 165 -19.89 -2.87 11.82
N ALA A 166 -19.53 -1.77 11.13
CA ALA A 166 -18.34 -1.72 10.30
C ALA A 166 -17.07 -2.00 11.13
N THR A 167 -16.92 -1.35 12.28
CA THR A 167 -15.81 -1.59 13.21
C THR A 167 -15.78 -3.03 13.71
N PHE A 168 -16.93 -3.60 14.08
CA PHE A 168 -17.01 -5.00 14.49
C PHE A 168 -16.57 -5.96 13.37
N LEU A 169 -17.02 -5.73 12.13
CA LEU A 169 -16.64 -6.56 10.99
C LEU A 169 -15.14 -6.51 10.72
N LEU A 170 -14.52 -5.34 10.85
CA LEU A 170 -13.07 -5.18 10.64
C LEU A 170 -12.27 -5.90 11.72
N ILE A 171 -12.60 -5.70 13.01
CA ILE A 171 -11.95 -6.39 14.13
C ILE A 171 -12.16 -7.91 14.02
N PHE A 172 -13.36 -8.35 13.64
CA PHE A 172 -13.64 -9.77 13.45
C PHE A 172 -12.83 -10.35 12.27
N SER A 173 -12.63 -9.58 11.20
CA SER A 173 -11.80 -9.98 10.06
C SER A 173 -10.32 -10.19 10.47
N SER A 174 -9.84 -9.41 11.43
CA SER A 174 -8.51 -9.54 12.05
C SER A 174 -8.33 -10.93 12.68
N VAL A 175 -9.34 -11.37 13.45
CA VAL A 175 -9.35 -12.69 14.09
C VAL A 175 -9.37 -13.81 13.04
N THR A 176 -10.20 -13.69 11.99
CA THR A 176 -10.23 -14.69 10.92
C THR A 176 -8.92 -14.75 10.13
N CYS A 177 -8.23 -13.62 9.94
CA CYS A 177 -6.93 -13.56 9.29
C CYS A 177 -5.86 -14.31 10.08
N GLU A 178 -5.77 -14.09 11.40
CA GLU A 178 -4.81 -14.77 12.27
C GLU A 178 -5.11 -16.28 12.37
N LEU A 179 -6.40 -16.66 12.42
CA LEU A 179 -6.79 -18.07 12.34
C LEU A 179 -6.36 -18.69 10.99
N ALA A 180 -6.52 -17.97 9.87
CA ALA A 180 -6.08 -18.43 8.57
C ALA A 180 -4.56 -18.67 8.55
N HIS A 181 -3.80 -17.76 9.15
CA HIS A 181 -2.35 -17.87 9.25
C HIS A 181 -1.93 -19.14 9.99
N ARG A 182 -2.51 -19.40 11.17
CA ARG A 182 -2.24 -20.64 11.93
C ARG A 182 -2.63 -21.90 11.18
N MET A 183 -3.72 -21.87 10.41
CA MET A 183 -4.13 -23.03 9.60
C MET A 183 -3.14 -23.31 8.47
N VAL A 184 -2.49 -22.28 7.92
CA VAL A 184 -1.38 -22.46 6.96
C VAL A 184 -0.18 -23.13 7.63
N GLU A 185 0.19 -22.70 8.83
CA GLU A 185 1.30 -23.30 9.60
C GLU A 185 1.06 -24.77 9.96
N HIS A 186 -0.19 -25.12 10.30
CA HIS A 186 -0.60 -26.51 10.57
C HIS A 186 -0.94 -27.32 9.31
N HIS A 187 -0.64 -26.82 8.11
CA HIS A 187 -0.92 -27.47 6.83
C HIS A 187 -2.41 -27.83 6.59
N LYS A 188 -3.34 -27.16 7.27
CA LYS A 188 -4.79 -27.31 7.09
C LYS A 188 -5.31 -26.34 6.02
N LEU A 189 -4.88 -26.56 4.77
CA LEU A 189 -5.07 -25.60 3.67
C LEU A 189 -6.55 -25.29 3.35
N GLY A 190 -7.45 -26.26 3.49
CA GLY A 190 -8.88 -26.05 3.26
C GLY A 190 -9.50 -25.04 4.25
N TRP A 191 -9.14 -25.14 5.53
CA TRP A 191 -9.56 -24.19 6.57
C TRP A 191 -8.90 -22.83 6.38
N ALA A 192 -7.61 -22.81 6.04
CA ALA A 192 -6.90 -21.57 5.73
C ALA A 192 -7.58 -20.79 4.58
N ARG A 193 -7.95 -21.49 3.50
CA ARG A 193 -8.68 -20.89 2.37
C ARG A 193 -10.01 -20.29 2.82
N PHE A 194 -10.82 -21.05 3.56
CA PHE A 194 -12.13 -20.59 4.03
C PHE A 194 -12.02 -19.32 4.88
N LEU A 195 -11.09 -19.31 5.84
CA LEU A 195 -10.87 -18.17 6.73
C LEU A 195 -10.32 -16.95 5.99
N LEU A 196 -9.43 -17.16 5.01
CA LEU A 196 -8.87 -16.07 4.21
C LEU A 196 -9.94 -15.45 3.29
N VAL A 197 -10.78 -16.27 2.66
CA VAL A 197 -11.94 -15.78 1.88
C VAL A 197 -12.90 -15.01 2.78
N THR A 198 -13.18 -15.53 3.98
CA THR A 198 -14.03 -14.84 4.96
C THR A 198 -13.45 -13.46 5.33
N THR A 199 -12.15 -13.38 5.58
CA THR A 199 -11.44 -12.12 5.88
C THR A 199 -11.60 -11.11 4.73
N ILE A 200 -11.38 -11.56 3.49
CA ILE A 200 -11.53 -10.70 2.30
C ILE A 200 -12.97 -10.20 2.16
N LEU A 201 -13.96 -11.07 2.33
CA LEU A 201 -15.38 -10.69 2.24
C LEU A 201 -15.74 -9.66 3.32
N LEU A 202 -15.31 -9.86 4.57
CA LEU A 202 -15.55 -8.91 5.65
C LEU A 202 -14.94 -7.54 5.35
N GLY A 203 -13.71 -7.50 4.82
CA GLY A 203 -13.06 -6.25 4.43
C GLY A 203 -13.73 -5.56 3.23
N VAL A 204 -14.25 -6.32 2.26
CA VAL A 204 -15.05 -5.76 1.15
C VAL A 204 -16.36 -5.17 1.67
N ILE A 205 -17.03 -5.86 2.59
CA ILE A 205 -18.27 -5.36 3.23
C ILE A 205 -17.97 -4.08 4.00
N PHE A 206 -16.86 -4.02 4.74
CA PHE A 206 -16.41 -2.81 5.43
C PHE A 206 -16.24 -1.62 4.46
N LEU A 207 -15.54 -1.81 3.33
CA LEU A 207 -15.42 -0.77 2.30
C LEU A 207 -16.77 -0.37 1.71
N GLY A 208 -17.70 -1.32 1.58
CA GLY A 208 -19.08 -1.05 1.18
C GLY A 208 -19.81 -0.12 2.16
N PHE A 209 -19.68 -0.37 3.47
CA PHE A 209 -20.21 0.52 4.50
C PHE A 209 -19.57 1.91 4.44
N GLN A 210 -18.25 1.99 4.26
CA GLN A 210 -17.55 3.28 4.11
C GLN A 210 -18.04 4.05 2.89
N GLY A 211 -18.23 3.37 1.76
CA GLY A 211 -18.77 3.98 0.54
C GLY A 211 -20.22 4.45 0.70
N TYR A 212 -21.04 3.70 1.43
CA TYR A 212 -22.41 4.10 1.76
C TYR A 212 -22.43 5.36 2.63
N GLU A 213 -21.63 5.41 3.69
CA GLU A 213 -21.55 6.59 4.57
C GLU A 213 -21.08 7.83 3.81
N TYR A 214 -20.06 7.70 2.96
CA TYR A 214 -19.62 8.80 2.09
C TYR A 214 -20.72 9.27 1.15
N GLY A 215 -21.43 8.33 0.51
CA GLY A 215 -22.52 8.66 -0.39
C GLY A 215 -23.63 9.45 0.32
N GLU A 216 -23.99 9.05 1.54
CA GLU A 216 -25.00 9.72 2.35
C GLU A 216 -24.55 11.12 2.80
N LEU A 217 -23.32 11.27 3.28
CA LEU A 217 -22.76 12.56 3.71
C LEU A 217 -22.64 13.56 2.54
N ILE A 218 -22.16 13.08 1.39
CA ILE A 218 -22.06 13.90 0.17
C ILE A 218 -23.45 14.30 -0.34
N ALA A 219 -24.42 13.37 -0.35
CA ALA A 219 -25.79 13.67 -0.78
C ALA A 219 -26.48 14.71 0.12
N ARG A 220 -26.14 14.75 1.41
CA ARG A 220 -26.60 15.78 2.36
C ARG A 220 -25.83 17.11 2.26
N GLY A 221 -24.87 17.22 1.33
CA GLY A 221 -24.11 18.44 1.06
C GLY A 221 -22.84 18.58 1.91
N PHE A 222 -22.49 17.59 2.73
CA PHE A 222 -21.33 17.67 3.62
C PHE A 222 -20.03 17.25 2.92
N HIS A 223 -19.57 18.11 2.02
CA HIS A 223 -18.35 17.93 1.24
C HIS A 223 -17.60 19.25 1.12
N THR A 224 -16.28 19.17 0.94
CA THR A 224 -15.36 20.32 1.01
C THR A 224 -15.65 21.45 0.02
N GLY A 225 -16.37 21.16 -1.07
CA GLY A 225 -16.76 22.17 -2.07
C GLY A 225 -17.96 23.05 -1.70
N HIS A 226 -18.77 22.65 -0.71
CA HIS A 226 -20.03 23.33 -0.37
C HIS A 226 -20.05 23.90 1.06
N LEU A 227 -19.03 23.59 1.87
CA LEU A 227 -18.88 24.19 3.19
C LEU A 227 -18.14 25.52 3.11
N SER A 228 -18.65 26.52 3.85
CA SER A 228 -17.97 27.80 4.04
C SER A 228 -16.66 27.59 4.81
N GLN A 229 -15.62 28.36 4.43
CA GLN A 229 -14.31 28.34 5.08
C GLN A 229 -14.45 28.50 6.60
N GLY A 230 -13.71 27.71 7.38
CA GLY A 230 -13.80 27.72 8.85
C GLY A 230 -13.56 26.34 9.46
N GLY A 231 -13.77 26.21 10.76
CA GLY A 231 -13.50 24.96 11.48
C GLY A 231 -14.33 23.75 11.02
N PRO A 232 -15.63 23.87 10.69
CA PRO A 232 -16.41 22.74 10.14
C PRO A 232 -15.90 22.26 8.77
N ALA A 233 -15.46 23.16 7.90
CA ALA A 233 -14.83 22.80 6.63
C ALA A 233 -13.49 22.06 6.84
N ALA A 234 -12.69 22.52 7.81
CA ALA A 234 -11.45 21.85 8.19
C ALA A 234 -11.71 20.46 8.77
N PHE A 235 -12.74 20.29 9.61
CA PHE A 235 -13.17 19.01 10.15
C PHE A 235 -13.57 18.03 9.04
N VAL A 236 -14.43 18.46 8.11
CA VAL A 236 -14.86 17.62 6.98
C VAL A 236 -13.67 17.25 6.08
N SER A 237 -12.74 18.18 5.87
CA SER A 237 -11.52 17.91 5.10
C SER A 237 -10.66 16.82 5.75
N ILE A 238 -10.36 16.94 7.05
CA ILE A 238 -9.56 15.94 7.75
C ILE A 238 -10.30 14.61 7.92
N PHE A 239 -11.63 14.64 8.08
CA PHE A 239 -12.48 13.44 8.10
C PHE A 239 -12.24 12.63 6.82
N TYR A 240 -12.49 13.21 5.64
CA TYR A 240 -12.32 12.50 4.37
C TYR A 240 -10.86 12.17 4.05
N ALA A 241 -9.91 13.03 4.42
CA ALA A 241 -8.49 12.76 4.20
C ALA A 241 -8.02 11.56 5.04
N SER A 242 -8.37 11.52 6.32
CA SER A 242 -7.93 10.46 7.24
C SER A 242 -8.62 9.12 6.97
N THR A 243 -9.96 9.13 6.89
CA THR A 243 -10.76 7.92 6.63
C THR A 243 -10.60 7.44 5.19
N GLY A 244 -10.38 8.34 4.23
CA GLY A 244 -10.08 8.00 2.83
C GLY A 244 -8.69 7.39 2.65
N PHE A 245 -7.67 7.94 3.33
CA PHE A 245 -6.33 7.36 3.34
C PHE A 245 -6.31 5.97 3.99
N HIS A 246 -7.07 5.78 5.06
CA HIS A 246 -7.31 4.46 5.65
C HIS A 246 -8.08 3.52 4.71
N GLY A 247 -9.14 3.98 4.05
CA GLY A 247 -9.88 3.19 3.06
C GLY A 247 -9.00 2.72 1.91
N LEU A 248 -8.05 3.55 1.45
CA LEU A 248 -7.02 3.17 0.49
C LEU A 248 -6.14 2.04 1.03
N HIS A 249 -5.71 2.13 2.29
CA HIS A 249 -4.94 1.08 2.96
C HIS A 249 -5.71 -0.24 3.05
N VAL A 250 -7.00 -0.21 3.42
CA VAL A 250 -7.86 -1.39 3.43
C VAL A 250 -7.93 -2.02 2.04
N ALA A 251 -8.10 -1.21 0.99
CA ALA A 251 -8.14 -1.70 -0.40
C ALA A 251 -6.81 -2.36 -0.81
N ILE A 252 -5.66 -1.75 -0.47
CA ILE A 252 -4.33 -2.36 -0.71
C ILE A 252 -4.20 -3.67 0.07
N GLY A 253 -4.63 -3.70 1.32
CA GLY A 253 -4.65 -4.90 2.15
C GLY A 253 -5.48 -6.03 1.55
N LEU A 254 -6.65 -5.72 0.99
CA LEU A 254 -7.51 -6.69 0.29
C LEU A 254 -6.81 -7.25 -0.95
N VAL A 255 -6.11 -6.42 -1.72
CA VAL A 255 -5.30 -6.88 -2.87
C VAL A 255 -4.17 -7.81 -2.39
N MET A 256 -3.49 -7.47 -1.29
CA MET A 256 -2.45 -8.32 -0.71
C MET A 256 -3.00 -9.68 -0.23
N LEU A 257 -4.12 -9.68 0.50
CA LEU A 257 -4.79 -10.91 0.96
C LEU A 257 -5.28 -11.75 -0.22
N PHE A 258 -5.81 -11.12 -1.26
CA PHE A 258 -6.23 -11.80 -2.48
C PHE A 258 -5.03 -12.43 -3.21
N MET A 259 -3.90 -11.74 -3.31
CA MET A 259 -2.67 -12.32 -3.87
C MET A 259 -2.16 -13.51 -3.04
N VAL A 260 -2.25 -13.44 -1.72
CA VAL A 260 -1.93 -14.56 -0.81
C VAL A 260 -2.89 -15.73 -1.05
N LEU A 261 -4.19 -15.48 -1.21
CA LEU A 261 -5.17 -16.51 -1.55
C LEU A 261 -4.85 -17.19 -2.88
N LEU A 262 -4.54 -16.43 -3.93
CA LEU A 262 -4.13 -17.00 -5.22
C LEU A 262 -2.87 -17.87 -5.08
N ARG A 263 -1.89 -17.43 -4.30
CA ARG A 263 -0.68 -18.22 -4.01
C ARG A 263 -0.98 -19.50 -3.21
N LEU A 264 -2.01 -19.48 -2.37
CA LEU A 264 -2.49 -20.65 -1.63
C LEU A 264 -3.07 -21.69 -2.57
N GLU A 265 -3.93 -21.26 -3.50
CA GLU A 265 -4.53 -22.13 -4.51
C GLU A 265 -3.48 -22.70 -5.50
N LEU A 266 -2.46 -21.92 -5.85
CA LEU A 266 -1.34 -22.38 -6.69
C LEU A 266 -0.36 -23.31 -5.96
N GLY A 267 -0.57 -23.56 -4.65
CA GLY A 267 0.26 -24.49 -3.87
C GLY A 267 1.67 -23.96 -3.56
N HIS A 268 1.86 -22.63 -3.54
CA HIS A 268 3.16 -22.01 -3.26
C HIS A 268 3.56 -22.06 -1.78
N PHE A 269 2.66 -22.44 -0.88
CA PHE A 269 2.92 -22.53 0.57
C PHE A 269 3.38 -23.93 1.01
N LYS A 270 4.41 -24.48 0.36
CA LYS A 270 5.06 -25.75 0.76
C LYS A 270 6.35 -25.46 1.57
N GLY A 271 6.52 -26.16 2.69
CA GLY A 271 7.67 -25.99 3.60
C GLY A 271 7.65 -24.66 4.37
N GLN A 272 8.79 -24.20 4.90
CA GLN A 272 8.85 -23.00 5.76
C GLN A 272 8.67 -21.65 5.04
N ARG A 273 8.10 -21.60 3.84
CA ARG A 273 8.01 -20.39 3.00
C ARG A 273 6.65 -19.70 3.12
N HIS A 274 6.36 -19.16 4.30
CA HIS A 274 5.09 -18.48 4.60
C HIS A 274 5.21 -16.95 4.77
N PHE A 275 6.34 -16.34 4.42
CA PHE A 275 6.56 -14.90 4.61
C PHE A 275 5.44 -14.02 4.04
N SER A 276 4.90 -14.34 2.85
CA SER A 276 3.81 -13.54 2.27
C SER A 276 2.53 -13.56 3.11
N MET A 277 2.24 -14.67 3.81
CA MET A 277 1.11 -14.74 4.74
C MET A 277 1.39 -13.90 5.98
N VAL A 278 2.60 -13.98 6.53
CA VAL A 278 3.01 -13.18 7.69
C VAL A 278 2.93 -11.68 7.38
N ALA A 279 3.51 -11.25 6.25
CA ALA A 279 3.52 -9.84 5.85
C ALA A 279 2.10 -9.31 5.58
N ALA A 280 1.25 -10.08 4.89
CA ALA A 280 -0.14 -9.68 4.65
C ALA A 280 -0.96 -9.63 5.95
N SER A 281 -0.74 -10.59 6.87
CA SER A 281 -1.38 -10.59 8.19
C SER A 281 -0.97 -9.37 9.01
N TRP A 282 0.34 -9.06 9.08
CA TRP A 282 0.84 -7.87 9.78
C TRP A 282 0.26 -6.57 9.21
N TYR A 283 0.18 -6.45 7.89
CA TYR A 283 -0.44 -5.30 7.24
C TYR A 283 -1.94 -5.22 7.55
N TRP A 284 -2.67 -6.33 7.51
CA TRP A 284 -4.10 -6.36 7.82
C TRP A 284 -4.40 -5.95 9.28
N HIS A 285 -3.63 -6.48 10.23
CA HIS A 285 -3.73 -6.07 11.64
C HIS A 285 -3.35 -4.61 11.86
N PHE A 286 -2.34 -4.10 11.15
CA PHE A 286 -1.98 -2.68 11.19
C PHE A 286 -3.15 -1.80 10.76
N VAL A 287 -3.80 -2.14 9.64
CA VAL A 287 -4.97 -1.42 9.15
C VAL A 287 -6.09 -1.42 10.19
N ASP A 288 -6.39 -2.56 10.80
CA ASP A 288 -7.39 -2.69 11.87
C ASP A 288 -7.08 -1.80 13.10
N ILE A 289 -5.83 -1.79 13.58
CA ILE A 289 -5.39 -0.93 14.69
C ILE A 289 -5.58 0.56 14.35
N VAL A 290 -5.18 0.97 13.15
CA VAL A 290 -5.34 2.35 12.68
C VAL A 290 -6.82 2.73 12.60
N TRP A 291 -7.69 1.81 12.16
CA TRP A 291 -9.14 2.05 12.15
C TRP A 291 -9.67 2.31 13.55
N VAL A 292 -9.30 1.49 14.54
CA VAL A 292 -9.76 1.70 15.93
C VAL A 292 -9.33 3.07 16.44
N LEU A 293 -8.09 3.50 16.16
CA LEU A 293 -7.61 4.84 16.52
C LEU A 293 -8.38 5.96 15.80
N LEU A 294 -8.67 5.78 14.51
CA LEU A 294 -9.52 6.71 13.74
C LEU A 294 -10.94 6.76 14.27
N PHE A 295 -11.54 5.61 14.58
CA PHE A 295 -12.87 5.50 15.13
C PHE A 295 -12.98 6.30 16.43
N ILE A 296 -12.05 6.09 17.35
CA ILE A 296 -12.01 6.86 18.61
C ILE A 296 -11.80 8.36 18.33
N THR A 297 -10.81 8.71 17.51
CA THR A 297 -10.44 10.12 17.29
C THR A 297 -11.54 10.91 16.59
N VAL A 298 -12.15 10.33 15.55
CA VAL A 298 -13.05 11.05 14.65
C VAL A 298 -14.53 10.85 15.00
N TYR A 299 -14.93 9.66 15.44
CA TYR A 299 -16.34 9.34 15.69
C TYR A 299 -16.74 9.41 17.17
N VAL A 300 -15.77 9.36 18.09
CA VAL A 300 -16.04 9.42 19.53
C VAL A 300 -15.61 10.76 20.12
N VAL A 301 -14.41 11.25 19.77
CA VAL A 301 -13.86 12.52 20.29
C VAL A 301 -14.26 13.74 19.46
N GLY A 302 -14.31 13.59 18.13
CA GLY A 302 -14.76 14.61 17.20
C GLY A 302 -16.25 14.90 17.29
#